data_AF-A0ABD5WVA2-F1
#
_entry.id   AF-A0ABD5WVA2-F1
#
_cell.length_a   1.000
_cell.length_b   1.000
_cell.length_c   1.000
_cell.angle_alpha   90.00
_cell.angle_beta   90.00
_cell.angle_gamma   90.00
#
_symmetry.space_group_name_H-M   'P 1'
#
loop_
_entity.id
_entity.type
_entity.pdbx_description
1 polymer ?
#
loop_
_entity_poly.entity_id
_entity_poly.type
_entity_poly.pdbx_seq_one_letter_code
_entity_poly.pdbx_strand_id
1 'polypeptide(L)'
;MRESATATDDADGDEEGLIEGEAETTEASGRPYLVGAAAAVTLFAAAAGYVVAANNAVPAVTVFGAVTLPGSPAAMALYGAVLSLAVLGTLFGLVTVASRFDDDAVN
;
A
#
# COMPACT_ATOMS: atom_id res chain seq x y z
N MET A 1 72.31 1.84 -21.13
CA MET A 1 71.79 2.42 -19.88
C MET A 1 70.75 3.46 -20.29
N ARG A 2 69.56 3.42 -19.66
CA ARG A 2 68.31 4.05 -20.10
C ARG A 2 68.32 5.58 -20.04
N GLU A 3 67.43 6.14 -20.86
CA GLU A 3 66.81 7.49 -20.88
C GLU A 3 66.77 8.24 -19.55
N SER A 4 66.88 9.56 -19.63
CA SER A 4 65.92 10.51 -19.04
C SER A 4 66.20 11.93 -19.56
N ALA A 5 65.48 12.33 -20.61
CA ALA A 5 65.38 13.73 -21.03
C ALA A 5 63.92 14.18 -20.87
N THR A 6 63.72 15.07 -19.90
CA THR A 6 62.73 16.14 -19.77
C THR A 6 61.50 16.14 -20.69
N ALA A 7 60.32 16.12 -20.07
CA ALA A 7 59.18 16.91 -20.50
C ALA A 7 58.41 17.40 -19.26
N THR A 8 58.39 18.71 -19.08
CA THR A 8 57.42 19.47 -18.29
C THR A 8 56.08 19.56 -19.05
N ASP A 9 55.05 20.03 -18.33
CA ASP A 9 53.70 20.42 -18.80
C ASP A 9 52.70 19.25 -18.92
N ASP A 10 51.76 19.16 -17.98
CA ASP A 10 50.47 19.84 -18.10
C ASP A 10 49.63 19.63 -16.83
N ALA A 11 49.02 20.70 -16.36
CA ALA A 11 47.95 20.65 -15.39
C ALA A 11 46.69 20.18 -16.13
N ASP A 12 46.13 19.03 -15.74
CA ASP A 12 44.74 18.74 -16.01
C ASP A 12 44.10 18.07 -14.79
N GLY A 13 42.96 18.66 -14.42
CA GLY A 13 42.16 18.24 -13.30
C GLY A 13 41.26 17.11 -13.73
N ASP A 14 41.55 15.92 -13.24
CA ASP A 14 40.69 14.76 -13.46
C ASP A 14 40.12 14.37 -12.10
N GLU A 15 39.12 15.17 -11.73
CA GLU A 15 37.87 14.76 -11.12
C GLU A 15 37.95 13.59 -10.15
N GLU A 16 37.81 13.96 -8.87
CA GLU A 16 36.96 13.27 -7.91
C GLU A 16 36.96 11.76 -8.07
N GLY A 17 37.92 11.12 -7.40
CA GLY A 17 37.84 9.72 -7.04
C GLY A 17 36.44 9.46 -6.52
N LEU A 18 35.64 8.91 -7.42
CA LEU A 18 34.20 8.80 -7.35
C LEU A 18 33.86 8.27 -5.97
N ILE A 19 33.21 9.09 -5.16
CA ILE A 19 32.21 8.57 -4.24
C ILE A 19 31.10 8.07 -5.16
N GLU A 20 31.34 6.93 -5.82
CA GLU A 20 30.29 5.96 -6.15
C GLU A 20 29.77 5.48 -4.79
N GLY A 21 29.13 6.40 -4.05
CA GLY A 21 27.97 6.03 -3.30
C GLY A 21 27.01 5.60 -4.38
N GLU A 22 27.03 4.31 -4.71
CA GLU A 22 25.86 3.61 -5.17
C GLU A 22 24.74 4.12 -4.27
N ALA A 23 23.95 5.05 -4.81
CA ALA A 23 22.68 5.39 -4.21
C ALA A 23 21.90 4.10 -4.35
N GLU A 24 22.03 3.22 -3.36
CA GLU A 24 21.15 2.09 -3.16
C GLU A 24 19.79 2.74 -2.90
N THR A 25 19.08 3.04 -3.99
CA THR A 25 17.70 3.45 -3.93
C THR A 25 16.96 2.20 -3.48
N THR A 26 16.87 2.00 -2.16
CA THR A 26 15.94 1.03 -1.61
C THR A 26 14.56 1.50 -2.08
N GLU A 27 13.98 0.82 -3.08
CA GLU A 27 12.61 1.07 -3.52
C GLU A 27 11.69 0.80 -2.31
N ALA A 28 11.26 1.88 -1.67
CA ALA A 28 10.34 1.80 -0.55
C ALA A 28 8.97 1.38 -1.08
N SER A 29 8.62 0.09 -0.92
CA SER A 29 7.29 -0.39 -1.28
C SER A 29 6.25 0.18 -0.31
N GLY A 30 5.28 0.95 -0.83
CA GLY A 30 4.13 1.43 -0.06
C GLY A 30 3.12 0.34 0.31
N ARG A 31 3.20 -0.83 -0.34
CA ARG A 31 2.28 -1.97 -0.18
C ARG A 31 2.09 -2.45 1.26
N PRO A 32 3.13 -2.67 2.10
CA PRO A 32 2.95 -3.05 3.49
C PRO A 32 2.13 -2.06 4.31
N TYR A 33 2.32 -0.75 4.11
CA TYR A 33 1.55 0.28 4.81
C TYR A 33 0.08 0.27 4.40
N LEU A 34 -0.18 0.09 3.10
CA LEU A 34 -1.53 -0.01 2.57
C LEU A 34 -2.27 -1.26 3.09
N VAL A 35 -1.59 -2.40 3.18
CA VAL A 35 -2.14 -3.63 3.79
C VAL A 35 -2.41 -3.41 5.29
N GLY A 36 -1.49 -2.77 6.00
CA GLY A 36 -1.68 -2.42 7.41
C GLY A 36 -2.88 -1.50 7.63
N ALA A 37 -3.05 -0.48 6.79
CA ALA A 37 -4.19 0.42 6.83
C ALA A 37 -5.51 -0.32 6.54
N ALA A 38 -5.52 -1.19 5.53
CA ALA A 38 -6.69 -2.00 5.20
C ALA A 38 -7.11 -2.92 6.36
N ALA A 39 -6.14 -3.57 7.02
CA ALA A 39 -6.38 -4.39 8.19
C ALA A 39 -6.93 -3.56 9.35
N ALA A 40 -6.34 -2.40 9.65
CA ALA A 40 -6.78 -1.51 10.71
C ALA A 40 -8.22 -1.03 10.50
N VAL A 41 -8.56 -0.57 9.29
CA VAL A 41 -9.91 -0.13 8.94
C VAL A 41 -10.91 -1.29 9.06
N THR A 42 -10.55 -2.48 8.59
CA THR A 42 -11.43 -3.67 8.66
C THR A 42 -11.70 -4.07 10.12
N LEU A 43 -10.67 -4.11 10.96
CA LEU A 43 -10.81 -4.43 12.38
C LEU A 43 -11.64 -3.37 13.09
N PHE A 44 -11.43 -2.08 12.78
CA PHE A 44 -12.22 -0.99 13.33
C PHE A 44 -13.70 -1.11 12.96
N ALA A 45 -14.01 -1.37 11.70
CA ALA A 45 -15.39 -1.54 11.24
C ALA A 45 -16.08 -2.73 11.92
N ALA A 46 -15.37 -3.86 12.08
CA ALA A 46 -15.88 -5.03 12.79
C ALA A 46 -16.17 -4.72 14.26
N ALA A 47 -15.23 -4.06 14.94
CA ALA A 47 -15.38 -3.66 16.34
C ALA A 47 -16.53 -2.67 16.52
N ALA A 48 -16.64 -1.66 15.66
CA ALA A 48 -17.73 -0.69 15.67
C ALA A 48 -19.09 -1.37 15.48
N GLY A 49 -19.21 -2.26 14.49
CA GLY A 49 -20.44 -3.04 14.24
C GLY A 49 -20.83 -3.90 15.43
N TYR A 50 -19.85 -4.57 16.06
CA TYR A 50 -20.07 -5.36 17.27
C TYR A 50 -20.62 -4.50 18.41
N VAL A 51 -19.95 -3.39 18.72
CA VAL A 51 -20.32 -2.51 19.84
C VAL A 51 -21.70 -1.92 19.62
N VAL A 52 -22.01 -1.43 18.42
CA VAL A 52 -23.32 -0.86 18.11
C VAL A 52 -24.42 -1.89 18.34
N ALA A 53 -24.26 -3.12 17.83
CA ALA A 53 -25.25 -4.18 17.99
C ALA A 53 -25.36 -4.72 19.42
N ALA A 54 -24.24 -4.81 20.15
CA ALA A 54 -24.25 -5.22 21.55
C ALA A 54 -25.02 -4.25 22.45
N ASN A 55 -25.02 -2.96 22.08
CA ASN A 55 -25.76 -1.91 22.80
C ASN A 55 -27.18 -1.71 22.29
N ASN A 56 -27.53 -2.22 21.10
CA ASN A 56 -28.84 -2.03 20.48
C ASN A 56 -29.41 -3.38 20.04
N ALA A 57 -30.12 -4.05 20.95
CA ALA A 57 -30.71 -5.36 20.69
C ALA A 57 -31.93 -5.22 19.75
N VAL A 58 -31.71 -5.55 18.48
CA VAL A 58 -32.76 -5.64 17.45
C VAL A 58 -32.73 -7.07 16.87
N PRO A 59 -33.88 -7.70 16.61
CA PRO A 59 -33.89 -9.08 16.09
C PRO A 59 -33.25 -9.21 14.70
N ALA A 60 -33.47 -8.23 13.81
CA ALA A 60 -32.92 -8.22 12.47
C ALA A 60 -32.77 -6.79 11.94
N VAL A 61 -31.85 -6.61 10.99
CA VAL A 61 -31.60 -5.35 10.30
C VAL A 61 -31.69 -5.61 8.79
N THR A 62 -32.51 -4.84 8.09
CA THR A 62 -32.57 -4.87 6.63
C THR A 62 -31.63 -3.82 6.06
N VAL A 63 -30.61 -4.28 5.34
CA VAL A 63 -29.60 -3.44 4.71
C VAL A 63 -30.00 -3.19 3.26
N PHE A 64 -29.99 -1.92 2.84
CA PHE A 64 -30.35 -1.46 1.49
C PHE A 64 -31.73 -1.95 1.00
N GLY A 65 -32.63 -2.31 1.91
CA GLY A 65 -33.94 -2.88 1.56
C GLY A 65 -33.90 -4.27 0.91
N ALA A 66 -32.72 -4.89 0.80
CA ALA A 66 -32.52 -6.12 0.00
C ALA A 66 -32.00 -7.30 0.81
N VAL A 67 -31.15 -7.05 1.83
CA VAL A 67 -30.50 -8.10 2.60
C VAL A 67 -30.87 -7.98 4.07
N THR A 68 -31.48 -9.02 4.62
CA THR A 68 -31.82 -9.09 6.04
C THR A 68 -30.73 -9.84 6.80
N LEU A 69 -30.08 -9.16 7.74
CA LEU A 69 -29.08 -9.75 8.62
C LEU A 69 -29.62 -9.92 10.06
N PRO A 70 -29.19 -10.96 10.79
CA PRO A 70 -29.43 -11.05 12.22
C PRO A 70 -28.86 -9.82 12.93
N GLY A 71 -29.59 -9.24 13.87
CA GLY A 71 -29.10 -8.09 14.67
C GLY A 71 -28.12 -8.49 15.79
N SER A 72 -27.55 -9.70 15.73
CA SER A 72 -26.59 -10.16 16.75
C SER A 72 -25.24 -9.45 16.60
N PRO A 73 -24.50 -9.24 17.71
CA PRO A 73 -23.21 -8.55 17.67
C PRO A 73 -22.19 -9.19 16.73
N ALA A 74 -22.12 -10.52 16.74
CA ALA A 74 -21.21 -11.27 15.87
C ALA A 74 -21.58 -11.11 14.38
N ALA A 75 -22.88 -11.11 14.03
CA ALA A 75 -23.32 -10.92 12.66
C ALA A 75 -22.98 -9.51 12.14
N MET A 76 -23.18 -8.49 12.96
CA MET A 76 -22.86 -7.10 12.60
C MET A 76 -21.34 -6.85 12.50
N ALA A 77 -20.54 -7.48 13.37
CA ALA A 77 -19.09 -7.45 13.26
C ALA A 77 -18.60 -8.08 11.94
N LEU A 78 -19.13 -9.26 11.61
CA LEU A 78 -18.79 -9.97 10.38
C LEU A 78 -19.21 -9.16 9.14
N TYR A 79 -20.41 -8.57 9.17
CA TYR A 79 -20.87 -7.70 8.09
C TYR A 79 -19.92 -6.52 7.88
N GLY A 80 -19.53 -5.81 8.95
CA GLY A 80 -18.58 -4.71 8.87
C GLY A 80 -17.22 -5.13 8.30
N ALA A 81 -16.71 -6.29 8.70
CA ALA A 81 -15.46 -6.86 8.19
C ALA A 81 -15.55 -7.18 6.69
N VAL A 82 -16.57 -7.95 6.28
CA VAL A 82 -16.77 -8.38 4.90
C VAL A 82 -17.00 -7.18 3.98
N LEU A 83 -17.82 -6.22 4.40
CA LEU A 83 -18.06 -5.01 3.63
C LEU A 83 -16.77 -4.20 3.43
N SER A 84 -15.98 -4.04 4.50
CA SER A 84 -14.71 -3.30 4.42
C SER A 84 -13.71 -3.98 3.47
N LEU A 85 -13.58 -5.31 3.58
CA LEU A 85 -12.73 -6.09 2.68
C LEU A 85 -13.21 -6.01 1.23
N ALA A 86 -14.52 -6.04 0.99
CA ALA A 86 -15.08 -5.92 -0.35
C ALA A 86 -14.78 -4.55 -0.96
N VAL A 87 -14.98 -3.47 -0.19
CA VAL A 87 -14.72 -2.09 -0.66
C VAL A 87 -13.23 -1.88 -0.91
N LEU A 88 -12.38 -2.20 0.06
CA LEU A 88 -10.93 -2.05 -0.06
C LEU A 88 -10.38 -2.93 -1.17
N GLY A 89 -10.76 -4.21 -1.21
CA GLY A 89 -10.36 -5.12 -2.29
C GLY A 89 -10.77 -4.62 -3.67
N THR A 90 -11.96 -4.03 -3.80
CA THR A 90 -12.40 -3.41 -5.05
C THR A 90 -11.51 -2.23 -5.42
N LEU A 91 -11.26 -1.30 -4.49
CA LEU A 91 -10.41 -0.13 -4.76
C LEU A 91 -8.99 -0.53 -5.15
N PHE A 92 -8.37 -1.45 -4.40
CA PHE A 92 -7.03 -1.96 -4.71
C PHE A 92 -7.00 -2.71 -6.05
N GLY A 93 -8.04 -3.49 -6.33
CA GLY A 93 -8.18 -4.19 -7.62
C GLY A 93 -8.30 -3.21 -8.78
N LEU A 94 -9.12 -2.17 -8.64
CA LEU A 94 -9.28 -1.13 -9.66
C LEU A 94 -7.97 -0.37 -9.91
N VAL A 95 -7.26 0.01 -8.85
CA VAL A 95 -5.93 0.65 -8.97
C VAL A 95 -4.96 -0.27 -9.69
N THR A 96 -4.92 -1.56 -9.32
CA THR A 96 -4.03 -2.54 -9.97
C THR A 96 -4.34 -2.68 -11.46
N VAL A 97 -5.63 -2.72 -11.84
CA VAL A 97 -6.05 -2.79 -13.24
C VAL A 97 -5.70 -1.51 -13.98
N ALA A 98 -5.90 -0.34 -13.38
CA ALA A 98 -5.57 0.95 -13.99
C ALA A 98 -4.05 1.10 -14.21
N SER A 99 -3.23 0.75 -13.21
CA SER A 99 -1.77 0.82 -13.31
C SER A 99 -1.21 -0.05 -14.43
N ARG A 100 -1.79 -1.22 -14.68
CA ARG A 100 -1.41 -2.06 -15.82
C ARG A 100 -1.52 -1.31 -17.17
N PHE A 101 -2.58 -0.52 -17.36
CA PHE A 101 -2.78 0.18 -18.63
C PHE A 101 -1.84 1.36 -18.81
N ASP A 102 -1.38 1.96 -17.70
CA ASP A 102 -0.35 3.01 -17.71
C ASP A 102 1.01 2.43 -18.10
N ASP A 103 1.38 1.28 -17.53
CA ASP A 103 2.61 0.56 -17.88
C ASP A 103 2.64 0.12 -19.35
N ASP A 104 1.52 -0.34 -19.91
CA ASP A 104 1.39 -0.73 -21.33
C ASP A 104 1.49 0.48 -22.29
N ALA A 105 1.27 1.72 -21.84
CA ALA A 105 1.24 2.91 -22.68
C ALA A 105 2.62 3.57 -22.89
N VAL A 106 3.61 3.24 -22.06
CA VAL A 106 4.98 3.80 -22.10
C VAL A 106 6.01 2.90 -22.79
N ASN A 107 5.59 1.75 -23.32
CA ASN A 107 6.43 0.79 -24.08
C ASN A 107 5.94 0.61 -25.52
#